data_AF-A0A0Q0U8E3-F1
#
_entry.id   AF-A0A0Q0U8E3-F1
#
_cell.length_a   1.000
_cell.length_b   1.000
_cell.length_c   1.000
_cell.angle_alpha   90.00
_cell.angle_beta   90.00
_cell.angle_gamma   90.00
#
_symmetry.space_group_name_H-M   'P 1'
#
loop_
_entity.id
_entity.type
_entity.pdbx_description
1 polymer ?
#
loop_
_entity_poly.entity_id
_entity_poly.type
_entity_poly.pdbx_seq_one_letter_code
_entity_poly.pdbx_strand_id
1 'polypeptide(L)' 'MRQMLGDFINQILSAQADTVCGADYGTTSDNRVNHRNGYRHRRLDTQVGTVDVAIPKLTPRFFLP' A
#
# COMPACT_ATOMS: atom_id res chain seq x y z
N MET A 1 -15.75 9.74 -9.28
CA MET A 1 -14.92 10.37 -8.21
C MET A 1 -14.42 9.35 -7.19
N ARG A 2 -15.28 8.50 -6.62
CA ARG A 2 -14.90 7.39 -5.74
C ARG A 2 -13.72 6.53 -6.25
N GLN A 3 -13.72 6.15 -7.55
CA GLN A 3 -12.67 5.32 -8.14
C GLN A 3 -11.30 6.01 -8.09
N MET A 4 -11.22 7.26 -8.60
CA MET A 4 -9.97 8.04 -8.58
C MET A 4 -9.42 8.22 -7.17
N LEU A 5 -10.30 8.45 -6.17
CA LEU A 5 -9.89 8.55 -4.78
C LEU A 5 -9.32 7.23 -4.25
N GLY A 6 -9.93 6.09 -4.60
CA GLY A 6 -9.40 4.77 -4.26
C GLY A 6 -8.05 4.48 -4.91
N ASP A 7 -7.91 4.80 -6.19
CA ASP A 7 -6.65 4.61 -6.93
C ASP A 7 -5.54 5.47 -6.30
N PHE A 8 -5.84 6.72 -5.95
CA PHE A 8 -4.89 7.62 -5.31
C PHE A 8 -4.47 7.14 -3.92
N ILE A 9 -5.40 6.65 -3.10
CA ILE A 9 -5.08 6.06 -1.79
C ILE A 9 -4.18 4.84 -1.96
N ASN A 10 -4.50 3.95 -2.90
CA ASN A 10 -3.70 2.76 -3.17
C ASN A 10 -2.28 3.12 -3.66
N GLN A 11 -2.13 4.19 -4.44
CA GLN A 11 -0.84 4.72 -4.85
C GLN A 11 -0.02 5.25 -3.66
N ILE A 12 -0.64 6.04 -2.78
CA ILE A 12 0.03 6.56 -1.58
C ILE A 12 0.51 5.40 -0.69
N LEU A 13 -0.35 4.42 -0.44
CA LEU A 13 0.01 3.24 0.37
C LEU A 13 1.14 2.43 -0.26
N SER A 14 1.16 2.35 -1.59
CA SER A 14 2.25 1.74 -2.32
C SER A 14 3.54 2.54 -2.12
N ALA A 15 3.55 3.85 -2.34
CA ALA A 15 4.75 4.67 -2.16
C ALA A 15 5.32 4.62 -0.73
N GLN A 16 4.44 4.60 0.28
CA GLN A 16 4.86 4.42 1.67
C GLN A 16 5.51 3.04 1.88
N ALA A 17 4.94 1.98 1.31
CA ALA A 17 5.53 0.65 1.38
C ALA A 17 6.88 0.56 0.65
N ASP A 18 7.09 1.27 -0.46
CA ASP A 18 8.41 1.35 -1.12
C ASP A 18 9.45 2.02 -0.23
N THR A 19 9.05 3.09 0.46
CA THR A 19 9.89 3.79 1.43
C THR A 19 10.31 2.86 2.58
N VAL A 20 9.35 2.08 3.13
CA VAL A 20 9.63 1.10 4.20
C VAL A 20 10.49 -0.06 3.69
N CYS A 21 10.28 -0.52 2.46
CA CYS A 21 11.08 -1.59 1.86
C CYS A 21 12.50 -1.13 1.49
N GLY A 22 12.76 0.18 1.40
CA GLY A 22 14.03 0.75 0.93
C GLY A 22 14.26 0.53 -0.57
N ALA A 23 13.21 0.18 -1.31
CA ALA A 23 13.28 -0.17 -2.72
C ALA A 23 11.90 -0.11 -3.36
N ASP A 24 11.85 0.38 -4.59
CA ASP A 24 10.63 0.39 -5.40
C ASP A 24 10.10 -1.01 -5.69
N TYR A 25 8.80 -1.08 -5.99
CA TYR A 25 8.15 -2.32 -6.36
C TYR A 25 8.76 -2.94 -7.63
N GLY A 26 9.13 -4.23 -7.56
CA GLY A 26 9.61 -4.99 -8.73
C GLY A 26 11.04 -4.69 -9.17
N THR A 27 11.74 -3.75 -8.54
CA THR A 27 13.15 -3.45 -8.84
C THR A 27 14.10 -4.31 -8.00
N THR A 28 15.27 -4.64 -8.52
CA THR A 28 16.37 -5.21 -7.74
C THR A 28 17.15 -4.08 -7.08
N SER A 29 17.29 -4.10 -5.76
CA SER A 29 18.01 -3.10 -4.98
C SER A 29 18.75 -3.78 -3.83
N ASP A 30 20.01 -3.41 -3.66
CA ASP A 30 20.86 -3.92 -2.57
C ASP A 30 20.43 -3.38 -1.20
N ASN A 31 19.72 -2.25 -1.18
CA ASN A 31 19.19 -1.62 0.04
C ASN A 31 17.83 -2.19 0.48
N ARG A 32 17.30 -3.21 -0.21
CA ARG A 32 15.99 -3.76 0.12
C ARG A 32 16.03 -4.50 1.46
N VAL A 33 15.19 -4.06 2.39
CA VAL A 33 15.06 -4.67 3.72
C VAL A 33 13.81 -5.54 3.89
N ASN A 34 12.85 -5.43 2.97
CA ASN A 34 11.56 -6.13 3.07
C ASN A 34 10.90 -6.35 1.69
N HIS A 35 9.91 -7.23 1.66
CA HIS A 35 9.13 -7.55 0.48
C HIS A 35 7.63 -7.47 0.76
N ARG A 36 6.87 -7.05 -0.26
CA ARG A 36 5.40 -7.08 -0.21
C ARG A 36 4.90 -8.50 -0.46
N ASN A 37 4.15 -9.04 0.50
CA ASN A 37 3.56 -10.37 0.42
C ASN A 37 2.03 -10.29 0.21
N GLY A 38 1.64 -9.60 -0.87
CA GLY A 38 0.25 -9.36 -1.24
C GLY A 38 -0.44 -8.22 -0.45
N TYR A 39 -1.77 -8.17 -0.54
CA TYR A 39 -2.58 -7.07 -0.02
C TYR A 39 -3.66 -7.56 0.95
N ARG A 40 -4.13 -6.65 1.83
CA ARG A 40 -5.35 -6.80 2.62
C ARG A 40 -6.35 -5.76 2.16
N HIS A 41 -7.52 -6.22 1.76
CA HIS A 41 -8.63 -5.34 1.44
C HIS A 41 -9.28 -4.84 2.73
N ARG A 42 -9.41 -3.53 2.86
CA ARG A 42 -10.15 -2.86 3.95
C ARG A 42 -11.11 -1.87 3.34
N ARG A 43 -12.36 -1.92 3.80
CA ARG A 43 -13.36 -0.91 3.48
C ARG A 43 -13.06 0.37 4.26
N LEU A 44 -12.92 1.48 3.54
CA LEU A 44 -12.70 2.81 4.08
C LEU A 44 -13.92 3.67 3.74
N ASP A 45 -14.65 4.10 4.76
CA ASP A 45 -15.78 5.00 4.59
C ASP A 45 -15.27 6.43 4.38
N THR A 46 -15.66 7.03 3.27
CA THR A 46 -15.31 8.40 2.90
C THR A 46 -16.57 9.21 2.63
N GLN A 47 -16.46 10.53 2.56
CA GLN A 47 -17.60 11.40 2.22
C GLN A 47 -18.20 11.11 0.82
N VAL A 48 -17.41 10.48 -0.06
CA VAL A 48 -17.86 10.07 -1.40
C VAL A 48 -18.27 8.58 -1.47
N GLY A 49 -18.41 7.92 -0.31
CA GLY A 49 -18.83 6.52 -0.15
C GLY A 49 -17.71 5.59 0.33
N THR A 50 -18.04 4.30 0.50
CA THR A 50 -17.12 3.27 1.01
C THR A 50 -16.14 2.75 -0.04
N VAL A 51 -14.89 3.15 0.00
CA VAL A 51 -13.85 2.70 -0.94
C VAL A 51 -13.20 1.39 -0.45
N ASP A 52 -12.87 0.49 -1.36
CA ASP A 52 -12.06 -0.69 -1.03
C ASP A 52 -10.58 -0.37 -1.23
N VAL A 53 -9.79 -0.50 -0.17
CA VAL A 53 -8.38 -0.09 -0.12
C VAL A 53 -7.50 -1.32 0.03
N ALA A 54 -6.46 -1.41 -0.80
CA ALA A 54 -5.52 -2.53 -0.82
C ALA A 54 -4.27 -2.19 0.01
N ILE A 55 -4.27 -2.57 1.29
CA ILE A 55 -3.15 -2.32 2.20
C ILE A 55 -2.04 -3.35 1.97
N PRO A 56 -0.80 -2.92 1.62
CA PRO A 56 0.34 -3.82 1.45
C PRO A 56 0.65 -4.64 2.72
N LYS A 57 1.00 -5.92 2.55
CA LYS A 57 1.49 -6.78 3.63
C LYS A 57 3.02 -6.80 3.62
N LEU A 58 3.65 -6.37 4.71
CA LEU A 58 5.10 -6.42 4.92
C LEU A 58 5.47 -7.42 6.03
N THR A 59 6.74 -7.83 6.12
CA THR A 59 7.26 -8.77 7.13
C THR A 59 8.35 -8.13 8.00
N PRO A 60 8.25 -8.09 9.35
CA PRO A 60 7.17 -8.61 10.17
C PRO A 60 5.87 -7.85 9.90
N ARG A 61 4.73 -8.46 10.29
CA ARG A 61 3.35 -8.07 9.92
C ARG A 61 2.85 -6.77 10.56
N PHE A 62 3.72 -5.77 10.65
CA PHE A 62 3.51 -4.43 11.18
C PHE A 62 3.70 -3.42 10.05
N PHE A 63 2.68 -3.27 9.21
CA PHE A 63 2.52 -2.10 8.35
C PHE A 63 1.22 -1.43 8.76
N LEU A 64 1.36 -0.29 9.44
CA LEU A 64 0.27 0.56 9.90
C LEU A 64 0.37 1.86 9.10
N PRO A 65 -0.48 2.05 8.08
CA PRO A 65 -0.54 3.32 7.36
C PRO A 65 -1.14 4.44 8.20
#